data_AF-A0A978UVD2-F1
#
_entry.id   AF-A0A978UVD2-F1
#
_cell.length_a   1.000
_cell.length_b   1.000
_cell.length_c   1.000
_cell.angle_alpha   90.00
_cell.angle_beta   90.00
_cell.angle_gamma   90.00
#
_symmetry.space_group_name_H-M   'P 1'
#
loop_
_entity.id
_entity.type
_entity.pdbx_description
1 polymer ?
#
loop_
_entity_poly.entity_id
_entity_poly.type
_entity_poly.pdbx_seq_one_letter_code
_entity_poly.pdbx_strand_id
1 'polypeptide(L)'
;MGFRPTSQSFILAVRSMIMRSRENWEKNIETLKSFGWFRDEVFAEFRVQPMVMVCSEKKIEEVLDFLVNKAGLKPSDVARCPNLFLTSLERRIRRVCLRRIQV
;
A
#
# COMPACT_ATOMS: atom_id res chain seq x y z
N MET A 1 -4.82 -16.07 -6.42
CA MET A 1 -4.35 -15.22 -5.30
C MET A 1 -3.48 -15.95 -4.27
N GLY A 2 -3.42 -17.28 -4.22
CA GLY A 2 -2.36 -18.00 -3.47
C GLY A 2 -2.40 -17.90 -1.94
N PHE A 3 -3.51 -17.48 -1.35
CA PHE A 3 -3.69 -17.46 0.10
C PHE A 3 -3.95 -18.87 0.65
N ARG A 4 -3.46 -19.15 1.85
CA ARG A 4 -3.90 -20.32 2.63
C ARG A 4 -5.29 -20.00 3.22
N PRO A 5 -6.34 -20.81 2.99
CA PRO A 5 -7.70 -20.49 3.43
C PRO A 5 -7.89 -20.27 4.93
N THR A 6 -6.99 -20.79 5.76
CA THR A 6 -7.01 -20.65 7.22
C THR A 6 -6.16 -19.49 7.74
N SER A 7 -5.44 -18.76 6.88
CA SER A 7 -4.58 -17.68 7.33
C SER A 7 -5.36 -16.39 7.60
N GLN A 8 -4.85 -15.59 8.53
CA GLN A 8 -5.38 -14.25 8.78
C GLN A 8 -5.37 -13.39 7.50
N SER A 9 -4.33 -13.50 6.67
CA SER A 9 -4.26 -12.79 5.39
C SER A 9 -5.39 -13.18 4.43
N PHE A 10 -5.85 -14.44 4.44
CA PHE A 10 -7.02 -14.83 3.63
C PHE A 10 -8.29 -14.12 4.11
N ILE A 11 -8.53 -14.09 5.42
CA ILE A 11 -9.68 -13.41 6.01
C ILE A 11 -9.64 -11.91 5.68
N LEU A 12 -8.48 -11.28 5.82
CA LEU A 12 -8.29 -9.87 5.48
C LEU A 12 -8.47 -9.60 3.98
N ALA A 13 -8.03 -10.52 3.11
CA ALA A 13 -8.24 -10.43 1.67
C ALA A 13 -9.72 -10.48 1.32
N VAL A 14 -10.46 -11.46 1.82
CA VAL A 14 -11.91 -11.55 1.62
C VAL A 14 -12.60 -10.29 2.14
N ARG A 15 -12.25 -9.84 3.34
CA ARG A 15 -12.78 -8.60 3.92
C ARG A 15 -12.52 -7.39 3.03
N SER A 16 -11.31 -7.23 2.51
CA SER A 16 -10.96 -6.10 1.65
C SER A 16 -11.75 -6.07 0.33
N MET A 17 -12.05 -7.26 -0.24
CA MET A 17 -12.85 -7.39 -1.45
C MET A 17 -14.33 -7.07 -1.20
N ILE A 18 -14.85 -7.37 -0.01
CA ILE A 18 -16.24 -7.05 0.38
C ILE A 18 -16.40 -5.56 0.68
N MET A 19 -15.40 -4.93 1.30
CA MET A 19 -15.49 -3.54 1.78
C MET A 19 -15.42 -2.47 0.69
N ARG A 20 -15.04 -2.81 -0.54
CA ARG A 20 -14.75 -1.83 -1.61
C ARG A 20 -15.32 -2.34 -2.93
N SER A 21 -15.84 -1.42 -3.75
CA SER A 21 -16.32 -1.79 -5.08
C SER A 21 -15.17 -2.23 -5.97
N ARG A 22 -15.47 -3.04 -6.99
CA ARG A 22 -14.51 -3.46 -8.01
C ARG A 22 -13.84 -2.26 -8.70
N GLU A 23 -14.61 -1.21 -8.99
CA GLU A 23 -14.09 0.02 -9.59
C GLU A 23 -13.04 0.69 -8.69
N ASN A 24 -13.32 0.79 -7.38
CA ASN A 24 -12.36 1.36 -6.42
C ASN A 24 -11.09 0.51 -6.31
N TRP A 25 -11.22 -0.80 -6.44
CA TRP A 25 -10.10 -1.72 -6.51
C TRP A 25 -9.23 -1.50 -7.74
N GLU A 26 -9.85 -1.41 -8.91
CA GLU A 26 -9.15 -1.16 -10.17
C GLU A 26 -8.42 0.19 -10.13
N LYS A 27 -9.07 1.25 -9.62
CA LYS A 27 -8.42 2.55 -9.39
C LYS A 27 -7.17 2.43 -8.50
N ASN A 28 -7.29 1.78 -7.34
CA ASN A 28 -6.15 1.57 -6.44
C ASN A 28 -4.99 0.79 -7.12
N ILE A 29 -5.29 -0.19 -7.98
CA ILE A 29 -4.27 -0.93 -8.75
C ILE A 29 -3.59 -0.01 -9.76
N GLU A 30 -4.36 0.80 -10.50
CA GLU A 30 -3.79 1.73 -11.48
C GLU A 30 -2.96 2.84 -10.81
N THR A 31 -3.34 3.29 -9.61
CA THR A 31 -2.49 4.18 -8.79
C THR A 31 -1.16 3.51 -8.45
N LEU A 32 -1.14 2.27 -7.96
CA LEU A 32 0.13 1.61 -7.65
C LEU A 32 1.03 1.48 -8.89
N LYS A 33 0.44 1.15 -10.05
CA LYS A 33 1.16 1.07 -11.32
C LYS A 33 1.72 2.41 -11.79
N SER A 34 0.99 3.51 -11.60
CA SER A 34 1.49 4.85 -11.98
C SER A 34 2.73 5.26 -11.20
N PHE A 35 2.94 4.67 -10.01
CA PHE A 35 4.16 4.78 -9.20
C PHE A 35 5.22 3.72 -9.51
N GLY A 36 5.14 3.04 -10.66
CA GLY A 36 6.18 2.16 -11.18
C GLY A 36 6.09 0.70 -10.72
N TRP A 37 4.97 0.28 -10.12
CA TRP A 37 4.76 -1.12 -9.74
C TRP A 37 4.28 -1.95 -10.94
N PHE A 38 4.82 -3.16 -11.08
CA PHE A 38 4.29 -4.15 -12.00
C PHE A 38 3.04 -4.83 -11.44
N ARG A 39 2.19 -5.38 -12.31
CA ARG A 39 0.96 -6.09 -11.93
C ARG A 39 1.23 -7.19 -10.88
N ASP A 40 2.31 -7.96 -11.05
CA ASP A 40 2.65 -9.04 -10.13
C ASP A 40 3.14 -8.54 -8.77
N GLU A 41 3.78 -7.38 -8.73
CA GLU A 41 4.19 -6.71 -7.49
C GLU A 41 2.97 -6.20 -6.72
N VAL A 42 1.98 -5.65 -7.41
CA VAL A 42 0.71 -5.25 -6.78
C VAL A 42 0.01 -6.45 -6.15
N PHE A 43 -0.03 -7.60 -6.84
CA PHE A 43 -0.59 -8.82 -6.27
C PHE A 43 0.28 -9.43 -5.16
N ALA A 44 1.59 -9.24 -5.19
CA ALA A 44 2.47 -9.60 -4.09
C ALA A 44 2.16 -8.76 -2.84
N GLU A 45 2.05 -7.44 -2.99
CA GLU A 45 1.69 -6.53 -1.89
C GLU A 45 0.35 -6.87 -1.29
N PHE A 46 -0.64 -7.11 -2.15
CA PHE A 46 -1.98 -7.49 -1.72
C PHE A 46 -1.97 -8.78 -0.88
N ARG A 47 -1.08 -9.73 -1.18
CA ARG A 47 -0.94 -10.95 -0.38
C ARG A 47 -0.34 -10.69 0.99
N VAL A 48 0.61 -9.75 1.08
CA VAL A 48 1.28 -9.40 2.34
C VAL A 48 0.36 -8.57 3.22
N GLN A 49 -0.31 -7.56 2.64
CA GLN A 49 -1.22 -6.68 3.36
C GLN A 49 -2.47 -6.38 2.52
N PRO A 50 -3.51 -7.23 2.65
CA PRO A 50 -4.73 -7.04 1.89
C PRO A 50 -5.47 -5.73 2.21
N MET A 51 -5.27 -5.19 3.41
CA MET A 51 -5.98 -3.99 3.86
C MET A 51 -5.55 -2.72 3.13
N VAL A 52 -4.43 -2.71 2.38
CA VAL A 52 -4.07 -1.58 1.50
C VAL A 52 -5.22 -1.26 0.54
N MET A 53 -5.89 -2.29 0.03
CA MET A 53 -6.98 -2.11 -0.95
C MET A 53 -8.26 -1.53 -0.35
N VAL A 54 -8.35 -1.47 0.98
CA VAL A 54 -9.43 -0.80 1.72
C VAL A 54 -9.21 0.72 1.80
N CYS A 55 -7.96 1.19 1.67
CA CYS A 55 -7.66 2.62 1.64
C CYS A 55 -8.31 3.29 0.43
N SER A 56 -8.64 4.58 0.60
CA SER A 56 -9.05 5.41 -0.54
C SER A 56 -7.88 5.60 -1.49
N GLU A 57 -8.20 5.83 -2.76
CA GLU A 57 -7.22 6.13 -3.82
C GLU A 57 -6.31 7.29 -3.41
N LYS A 58 -6.91 8.42 -2.99
CA LYS A 58 -6.21 9.60 -2.47
C LYS A 58 -5.24 9.25 -1.33
N LYS A 59 -5.63 8.35 -0.43
CA LYS A 59 -4.77 7.93 0.68
C LYS A 59 -3.53 7.20 0.16
N ILE A 60 -3.70 6.29 -0.80
CA ILE A 60 -2.60 5.53 -1.40
C ILE A 60 -1.67 6.48 -2.15
N GLU A 61 -2.24 7.39 -2.94
CA GLU A 61 -1.50 8.40 -3.69
C GLU A 61 -0.66 9.30 -2.78
N GLU A 62 -1.23 9.83 -1.69
CA GLU A 62 -0.49 10.65 -0.72
C GLU A 62 0.68 9.88 -0.07
N VAL A 63 0.52 8.56 0.16
CA VAL A 63 1.58 7.73 0.74
C VAL A 63 2.70 7.55 -0.26
N LEU A 64 2.34 7.19 -1.49
CA LEU A 64 3.30 6.93 -2.55
C LEU A 64 4.04 8.20 -2.97
N ASP A 65 3.36 9.34 -3.10
CA ASP A 65 4.01 10.62 -3.38
C ASP A 65 5.05 10.96 -2.31
N PHE A 66 4.69 10.77 -1.04
CA PHE A 66 5.65 11.00 0.03
C PHE A 66 6.84 10.04 -0.03
N LEU A 67 6.60 8.73 -0.16
CA LEU A 67 7.64 7.73 -0.06
C LEU A 67 8.55 7.71 -1.30
N VAL A 68 7.96 7.78 -2.49
CA VAL A 68 8.67 7.66 -3.77
C VAL A 68 9.22 9.01 -4.20
N ASN A 69 8.39 10.05 -4.30
CA ASN A 69 8.83 11.34 -4.85
C ASN A 69 9.59 12.19 -3.82
N LYS A 70 9.14 12.23 -2.56
CA LYS A 70 9.78 13.08 -1.53
C LYS A 70 10.92 12.38 -0.78
N ALA A 71 10.75 11.11 -0.44
CA ALA A 71 11.76 10.33 0.30
C ALA A 71 12.69 9.51 -0.60
N GLY A 72 12.45 9.46 -1.92
CA GLY A 72 13.32 8.78 -2.89
C GLY A 72 13.34 7.26 -2.78
N LEU A 73 12.36 6.64 -2.12
CA LEU A 73 12.27 5.19 -1.99
C LEU A 73 11.83 4.55 -3.30
N LYS A 74 12.38 3.37 -3.61
CA LYS A 74 11.91 2.59 -4.74
C LYS A 74 10.60 1.88 -4.37
N PRO A 75 9.73 1.58 -5.35
CA PRO A 75 8.56 0.71 -5.17
C PRO A 75 8.85 -0.55 -4.35
N SER A 76 9.97 -1.22 -4.65
CA SER A 76 10.41 -2.43 -3.97
C SER A 76 10.82 -2.23 -2.50
N ASP A 77 11.22 -1.02 -2.11
CA ASP A 77 11.48 -0.68 -0.71
C ASP A 77 10.17 -0.41 0.04
N VAL A 78 9.20 0.24 -0.62
CA VAL A 78 7.85 0.46 -0.08
C VAL A 78 7.11 -0.86 0.15
N ALA A 79 7.25 -1.81 -0.78
CA ALA A 79 6.66 -3.15 -0.68
C ALA A 79 7.13 -3.97 0.53
N ARG A 80 8.29 -3.62 1.12
CA ARG A 80 8.77 -4.26 2.35
C ARG A 80 8.05 -3.73 3.60
N CYS A 81 7.34 -2.62 3.48
CA CYS A 81 6.69 -1.91 4.58
C CYS A 81 5.21 -1.61 4.30
N PRO A 82 4.37 -2.62 3.98
CA PRO A 82 2.96 -2.42 3.60
C PRO A 82 2.11 -1.66 4.62
N ASN A 83 2.48 -1.74 5.89
CA ASN A 83 1.74 -1.08 6.96
C ASN A 83 1.79 0.45 6.86
N LEU A 84 2.71 1.02 6.08
CA LEU A 84 2.79 2.47 5.84
C LEU A 84 1.50 3.03 5.25
N PHE A 85 0.83 2.29 4.37
CA PHE A 85 -0.47 2.66 3.79
C PHE A 85 -1.58 2.79 4.83
N LEU A 86 -1.51 1.98 5.88
CA LEU A 86 -2.50 1.93 6.96
C LEU A 86 -2.24 2.97 8.06
N THR A 87 -1.07 3.63 8.04
CA THR A 87 -0.77 4.68 9.02
C THR A 87 -1.42 6.00 8.65
N SER A 88 -1.76 6.83 9.63
CA SER A 88 -2.05 8.25 9.40
C SER A 88 -0.75 8.99 9.03
N LEU A 89 -0.40 8.90 7.74
CA LEU A 89 0.61 9.66 6.98
C LEU A 89 1.14 10.91 7.70
N GLU A 90 0.24 11.80 8.07
CA GLU A 90 0.62 13.12 8.56
C GLU A 90 1.40 13.08 9.87
N ARG A 91 1.05 12.17 10.79
CA ARG A 91 1.62 12.17 12.14
C ARG A 91 2.82 11.24 12.31
N ARG A 92 2.87 10.09 11.62
CA ARG A 92 3.95 9.10 11.85
C ARG A 92 5.04 9.16 10.80
N ILE A 93 4.69 9.30 9.53
CA ILE A 93 5.69 9.31 8.45
C ILE A 93 6.53 10.60 8.49
N ARG A 94 5.91 11.78 8.72
CA ARG A 94 6.67 13.02 8.99
C ARG A 94 7.63 12.87 10.18
N ARG A 95 7.18 12.27 11.29
CA ARG A 95 8.01 12.13 12.49
C ARG A 95 9.18 11.15 12.33
N VAL A 96 9.01 10.09 11.54
CA VAL A 96 10.05 9.05 11.36
C VAL A 96 11.03 9.41 10.24
N CYS A 97 10.57 9.96 9.12
CA CYS A 97 11.43 10.31 7.99
C CYS A 97 12.20 11.63 8.18
N LEU A 98 11.64 12.65 8.87
CA LEU A 98 12.39 13.88 9.17
C LEU A 98 13.58 13.63 10.11
N ARG A 99 13.57 12.57 10.93
CA ARG A 99 14.69 12.23 11.82
C ARG A 99 15.88 11.60 11.10
N ARG A 100 15.72 11.13 9.87
CA ARG A 100 16.80 10.49 9.08
C ARG A 100 17.38 11.38 7.97
N ILE A 101 16.88 12.60 7.81
CA ILE A 101 17.32 13.55 6.77
C ILE A 101 18.12 14.74 7.39
N GLN A 102 18.37 14.73 8.70
CA GLN A 102 19.19 15.73 9.41
C GLN A 102 20.54 15.20 9.94
N VAL A 103 21.12 14.17 9.31
CA VAL A 103 22.51 13.77 9.56
C VAL A 103 23.25 13.69 8.25
#